data_AF-A0A099BUE2-F1
#
_entry.id   AF-A0A099BUE2-F1
#
_cell.length_a   1.000
_cell.length_b   1.000
_cell.length_c   1.000
_cell.angle_alpha   90.00
_cell.angle_beta   90.00
_cell.angle_gamma   90.00
#
_symmetry.space_group_name_H-M   'P 1'
#
loop_
_entity.id
_entity.type
_entity.pdbx_description
1 polymer ?
#
loop_
_entity_poly.entity_id
_entity_poly.type
_entity_poly.pdbx_seq_one_letter_code
_entity_poly.pdbx_strand_id
1 'polypeptide(L)'
;MNKEFDVYWSTHKKRLMGTSPFQEEWNESKRMSTAGDWLLLAFPVVVFVAFVSSGLIKNELLNYVIGGVLCGLSLVIGEYIKPYVTGKRSIGEIEKDAKEYYFKQYQETGKLP
;
A
#
# COMPACT_ATOMS: atom_id res chain seq x y z
N MET A 1 -7.86 -20.84 9.29
CA MET A 1 -8.87 -19.84 8.93
C MET A 1 -9.94 -20.56 8.11
N ASN A 2 -11.23 -20.29 8.33
CA ASN A 2 -12.31 -21.08 7.73
C ASN A 2 -12.39 -20.78 6.22
N LYS A 3 -12.26 -21.79 5.36
CA LYS A 3 -12.18 -21.62 3.89
C LYS A 3 -13.35 -20.83 3.32
N GLU A 4 -14.53 -21.01 3.89
CA GLU A 4 -15.75 -20.32 3.46
C GLU A 4 -15.68 -18.81 3.73
N PHE A 5 -15.23 -18.42 4.93
CA PHE A 5 -15.00 -17.02 5.29
C PHE A 5 -13.91 -16.38 4.43
N ASP A 6 -12.81 -17.09 4.15
CA ASP A 6 -11.72 -16.54 3.33
C ASP A 6 -12.16 -16.25 1.89
N VAL A 7 -12.94 -17.15 1.29
CA VAL A 7 -13.54 -16.94 -0.04
C VAL A 7 -14.52 -15.76 0.01
N TYR A 8 -15.39 -15.70 1.02
CA TYR A 8 -16.33 -14.60 1.19
C TYR A 8 -15.62 -13.25 1.34
N TRP A 9 -14.61 -13.19 2.22
CA TRP A 9 -13.78 -12.02 2.46
C TRP A 9 -13.10 -11.55 1.18
N SER A 10 -12.44 -12.45 0.44
CA SER A 10 -11.76 -12.08 -0.81
C SER A 10 -12.73 -11.49 -1.86
N THR A 11 -13.98 -11.96 -1.86
CA THR A 11 -15.01 -11.54 -2.82
C THR A 11 -15.65 -10.21 -2.42
N HIS A 12 -15.90 -10.00 -1.13
CA HIS A 12 -16.67 -8.85 -0.61
C HIS A 12 -15.82 -7.79 0.11
N LYS A 13 -14.49 -7.96 0.14
CA LYS A 13 -13.53 -7.09 0.83
C LYS A 13 -13.84 -5.60 0.69
N LYS A 14 -14.05 -5.14 -0.54
CA LYS A 14 -14.27 -3.70 -0.83
C LYS A 14 -15.54 -3.16 -0.17
N ARG A 15 -16.62 -3.97 -0.14
CA ARG A 15 -17.88 -3.65 0.55
C ARG A 15 -17.66 -3.67 2.07
N LEU A 16 -17.06 -4.74 2.58
CA LEU A 16 -16.83 -4.95 4.01
C LEU A 16 -15.94 -3.85 4.61
N MET A 17 -14.86 -3.46 3.94
CA MET A 17 -14.02 -2.33 4.36
C MET A 17 -14.81 -1.00 4.38
N GLY A 18 -15.72 -0.82 3.42
CA GLY A 18 -16.60 0.35 3.32
C GLY A 18 -17.73 0.41 4.35
N THR A 19 -17.97 -0.67 5.10
CA THR A 19 -18.95 -0.73 6.19
C THR A 19 -18.30 -1.08 7.53
N SER A 20 -16.97 -1.20 7.54
CA SER A 20 -16.22 -1.55 8.75
C SER A 20 -16.11 -0.35 9.68
N PRO A 21 -15.96 -0.57 11.00
CA PRO A 21 -15.62 0.52 11.93
C PRO A 21 -14.28 1.20 11.58
N PHE A 22 -13.46 0.60 10.71
CA PHE A 22 -12.18 1.14 10.25
C PHE A 22 -12.30 1.89 8.90
N GLN A 23 -13.51 2.20 8.44
CA GLN A 23 -13.73 2.86 7.14
C GLN A 23 -13.04 4.22 7.03
N GLU A 24 -13.09 5.04 8.10
CA GLU A 24 -12.47 6.36 8.11
C GLU A 24 -10.94 6.26 8.03
N GLU A 25 -10.34 5.41 8.87
CA GLU A 25 -8.89 5.11 8.83
C GLU A 25 -8.44 4.59 7.44
N TRP A 26 -9.26 3.72 6.82
CA TRP A 26 -8.99 3.19 5.49
C TRP A 26 -9.04 4.26 4.40
N ASN A 27 -9.96 5.21 4.50
CA ASN A 27 -10.10 6.32 3.57
C ASN A 27 -9.01 7.38 3.76
N GLU A 28 -8.64 7.68 5.00
CA GLU A 28 -7.53 8.59 5.31
C GLU A 28 -6.18 8.03 4.86
N SER A 29 -5.98 6.72 5.02
CA SER A 29 -4.77 6.02 4.56
C SER A 29 -4.63 5.99 3.04
N LYS A 30 -5.75 6.10 2.30
CA LYS A 30 -5.75 6.24 0.84
C LYS A 30 -5.55 7.67 0.36
N ARG A 31 -5.91 8.69 1.15
CA ARG A 31 -5.71 10.09 0.76
C ARG A 31 -4.24 10.44 0.82
N MET A 32 -3.71 11.03 -0.26
CA MET A 32 -2.43 11.75 -0.25
C MET A 32 -2.60 13.10 0.44
N SER A 33 -2.83 13.07 1.75
CA SER A 33 -3.07 14.28 2.56
C SER A 33 -1.82 14.75 3.30
N THR A 34 -0.77 13.94 3.40
CA THR A 34 0.43 14.27 4.20
C THR A 34 1.57 14.71 3.29
N ALA A 35 2.39 15.67 3.74
CA ALA A 35 3.61 16.07 3.03
C ALA A 35 4.56 14.88 2.74
N GLY A 36 4.57 13.87 3.62
CA GLY A 36 5.26 12.60 3.41
C GLY A 36 4.76 11.79 2.21
N ASP A 37 3.46 11.82 1.90
CA ASP A 37 2.91 11.14 0.71
C ASP A 37 3.44 11.77 -0.58
N TRP A 38 3.54 13.11 -0.61
CA TRP A 38 4.09 13.86 -1.73
C TRP A 38 5.61 13.68 -1.88
N LEU A 39 6.33 13.62 -0.76
CA LEU A 39 7.76 13.34 -0.76
C LEU A 39 8.08 11.93 -1.26
N LEU A 40 7.32 10.92 -0.83
CA LEU A 40 7.49 9.54 -1.29
C LEU A 40 7.15 9.37 -2.77
N LEU A 41 6.25 10.19 -3.32
CA LEU A 41 5.97 10.22 -4.74
C LEU A 41 7.07 10.92 -5.54
N ALA A 42 7.64 12.00 -5.01
CA ALA A 42 8.69 12.77 -5.68
C ALA A 42 10.06 12.07 -5.64
N PHE A 43 10.35 11.32 -4.59
CA PHE A 43 11.64 10.65 -4.37
C PHE A 43 12.08 9.73 -5.52
N PRO A 44 11.23 8.85 -6.08
CA PRO A 44 11.55 8.03 -7.26
C PRO A 44 12.03 8.83 -8.47
N VAL A 45 11.42 9.99 -8.71
CA VAL A 45 11.80 10.88 -9.82
C VAL A 45 13.20 11.45 -9.58
N VAL A 46 13.50 11.85 -8.34
CA VAL A 46 14.83 12.35 -7.96
C VAL A 46 15.88 11.24 -8.12
N VAL A 47 15.59 10.02 -7.67
CA VAL A 47 16.47 8.86 -7.83
C VAL A 47 16.74 8.56 -9.31
N PHE A 48 15.70 8.57 -10.14
CA PHE A 48 15.83 8.36 -11.58
C PHE A 48 16.72 9.41 -12.25
N VAL A 49 16.45 10.70 -12.01
CA VAL A 49 17.20 11.80 -12.61
C VAL A 49 18.65 11.77 -12.12
N ALA A 50 18.88 11.62 -10.82
CA ALA A 50 20.23 11.53 -10.27
C ALA A 50 21.03 10.36 -10.87
N PHE A 51 20.39 9.20 -11.05
CA PHE A 51 21.03 8.04 -11.66
C PHE A 51 21.35 8.28 -13.14
N VAL A 52 20.37 8.71 -13.94
CA VAL A 52 20.57 8.93 -15.38
C VAL A 52 21.61 10.03 -15.63
N SER A 53 21.60 11.10 -14.84
CA SER A 53 22.56 12.21 -14.94
C SER A 53 23.95 11.92 -14.38
N SER A 54 24.14 10.82 -13.66
CA SER A 54 25.45 10.46 -13.06
C SER A 54 26.52 10.09 -14.09
N GLY A 55 26.14 9.75 -15.32
CA GLY A 55 27.06 9.33 -16.37
C GLY A 55 27.73 7.96 -16.12
N LEU A 56 27.24 7.19 -15.14
CA LEU A 56 27.79 5.88 -14.78
C LEU A 56 27.70 4.86 -15.93
N ILE A 57 26.71 5.00 -16.82
CA ILE A 57 26.47 4.11 -17.94
C ILE A 57 26.51 4.92 -19.24
N LYS A 58 27.48 4.60 -20.10
CA LYS A 58 27.68 5.27 -21.40
C LYS A 58 26.60 4.97 -22.42
N ASN A 59 26.01 3.78 -22.36
CA ASN A 59 24.90 3.41 -23.24
C ASN A 59 23.62 4.06 -22.72
N GLU A 60 23.09 5.03 -23.46
CA GLU A 60 21.91 5.79 -23.06
C GLU A 60 20.68 4.91 -22.86
N LEU A 61 20.40 3.97 -23.77
CA LEU A 61 19.25 3.07 -23.65
C LEU A 61 19.33 2.23 -22.37
N LEU A 62 20.51 1.68 -22.08
CA LEU A 62 20.74 0.85 -20.89
C LEU A 62 20.68 1.68 -19.60
N ASN A 63 21.16 2.92 -19.65
CA ASN A 63 21.10 3.88 -18.55
C ASN A 63 19.63 4.20 -18.17
N TYR A 64 18.79 4.47 -19.17
CA TYR A 64 17.35 4.70 -18.96
C TYR A 64 16.62 3.47 -18.44
N VAL A 65 16.93 2.27 -18.95
CA VAL A 65 16.33 1.02 -18.47
C VAL A 65 16.65 0.80 -16.99
N ILE A 66 17.92 0.93 -16.60
CA ILE A 66 18.33 0.72 -15.21
C ILE A 66 17.77 1.82 -14.31
N GLY A 67 17.77 3.07 -14.76
CA GLY A 67 17.09 4.17 -14.05
C GLY A 67 15.63 3.85 -13.79
N GLY A 68 14.91 3.33 -14.80
CA GLY A 68 13.51 2.92 -14.69
C GLY A 68 13.30 1.82 -13.65
N VAL A 69 14.20 0.82 -13.61
CA VAL A 69 14.18 -0.23 -12.59
C VAL A 69 14.38 0.36 -11.19
N LEU A 70 15.36 1.25 -11.01
CA LEU A 70 15.62 1.91 -9.72
C LEU A 70 14.43 2.77 -9.26
N CYS A 71 13.80 3.48 -10.19
CA CYS A 71 12.57 4.23 -9.94
C CYS A 71 11.46 3.30 -9.43
N GLY A 72 11.21 2.18 -10.12
CA GLY A 72 10.24 1.17 -9.70
C GLY A 72 10.53 0.59 -8.32
N LEU A 73 11.80 0.25 -8.03
CA LEU A 73 12.21 -0.25 -6.71
C LEU A 73 11.97 0.78 -5.61
N SER A 74 12.28 2.05 -5.87
CA SER A 74 12.07 3.13 -4.89
C SER A 74 10.59 3.37 -4.58
N LEU A 75 9.68 3.16 -5.54
CA LEU A 75 8.23 3.19 -5.29
C LEU A 75 7.80 2.05 -4.38
N VAL A 76 8.28 0.83 -4.63
CA VAL A 76 7.97 -0.33 -3.78
C VAL A 76 8.45 -0.09 -2.36
N ILE A 77 9.70 0.36 -2.19
CA ILE A 77 10.27 0.69 -0.89
C ILE A 77 9.48 1.83 -0.23
N GLY A 78 9.06 2.84 -1.00
CA GLY A 78 8.26 3.95 -0.51
C GLY A 78 6.95 3.51 0.15
N GLU A 79 6.24 2.54 -0.44
CA GLU A 79 5.02 1.98 0.16
C GLU A 79 5.28 1.25 1.49
N TYR A 80 6.46 0.62 1.67
CA TYR A 80 6.84 0.00 2.94
C TYR A 80 7.20 1.03 4.03
N ILE A 81 7.82 2.15 3.67
CA ILE A 81 8.26 3.17 4.63
C ILE A 81 7.14 4.20 4.89
N LYS A 82 6.13 4.28 4.00
CA LYS A 82 4.97 5.18 4.12
C LYS A 82 4.34 5.25 5.52
N PRO A 83 4.15 4.14 6.26
CA PRO A 83 3.59 4.20 7.61
C PRO A 83 4.49 4.97 8.59
N TYR A 84 5.82 4.85 8.42
CA TYR A 84 6.82 5.51 9.27
C TYR A 84 6.99 6.99 8.93
N VAL A 85 6.84 7.39 7.67
CA VAL A 85 6.99 8.80 7.24
C VAL A 85 5.71 9.60 7.48
N THR A 86 4.55 8.99 7.29
CA THR A 86 3.27 9.70 7.31
C THR A 86 2.53 9.59 8.64
N GLY A 87 2.95 8.67 9.53
CA GLY A 87 2.26 8.36 10.77
C GLY A 87 0.91 7.65 10.58
N LYS A 88 0.52 7.35 9.33
CA LYS A 88 -0.71 6.62 9.00
C LYS A 88 -0.47 5.13 9.16
N ARG A 89 -1.47 4.41 9.68
CA ARG A 89 -1.43 2.93 9.68
C ARG A 89 -1.42 2.41 8.24
N SER A 90 -0.71 1.30 8.00
CA SER A 90 -0.67 0.75 6.65
C SER A 90 -2.05 0.19 6.25
N ILE A 91 -2.42 0.31 4.98
CA ILE A 91 -3.67 -0.28 4.46
C ILE A 91 -3.71 -1.79 4.75
N GLY A 92 -2.57 -2.47 4.69
CA GLY A 92 -2.47 -3.90 5.00
C GLY A 92 -2.80 -4.24 6.45
N GLU A 93 -2.39 -3.42 7.41
CA GLU A 93 -2.74 -3.59 8.82
C GLU A 93 -4.22 -3.31 9.07
N ILE A 94 -4.77 -2.24 8.48
CA ILE A 94 -6.20 -1.91 8.62
C ILE A 94 -7.07 -3.03 8.03
N GLU A 95 -6.68 -3.60 6.88
CA GLU A 95 -7.38 -4.73 6.28
C GLU A 95 -7.26 -6.01 7.10
N LYS A 96 -6.11 -6.23 7.76
CA LYS A 96 -5.92 -7.36 8.67
C LYS A 96 -6.82 -7.25 9.88
N ASP A 97 -6.86 -6.09 10.54
CA ASP A 97 -7.72 -5.83 11.68
C ASP A 97 -9.20 -5.95 11.34
N ALA A 98 -9.61 -5.41 10.18
CA ALA A 98 -10.97 -5.56 9.69
C ALA A 98 -11.32 -7.03 9.43
N LYS A 99 -10.39 -7.81 8.83
CA LYS A 99 -10.58 -9.24 8.61
C LYS A 99 -10.74 -10.01 9.91
N GLU A 100 -9.93 -9.70 10.92
CA GLU A 100 -10.01 -10.31 12.25
C GLU A 100 -11.32 -9.96 12.98
N TYR A 101 -11.77 -8.70 12.88
CA TYR A 101 -13.04 -8.25 13.43
C TYR A 101 -14.23 -9.04 12.86
N TYR A 102 -14.34 -9.13 11.54
CA TYR A 102 -15.41 -9.86 10.88
C TYR A 102 -15.32 -11.38 11.08
N PHE A 103 -14.11 -11.91 11.23
CA PHE A 103 -13.91 -13.32 11.55
C PHE A 103 -14.39 -13.66 12.96
N LYS A 104 -14.15 -12.80 13.95
CA LYS A 104 -14.70 -12.97 15.31
C LYS A 104 -16.22 -12.94 15.32
N GLN A 105 -16.84 -11.99 14.61
CA GLN A 105 -18.30 -11.96 14.46
C GLN A 105 -18.85 -13.23 13.81
N TYR A 106 -18.17 -13.76 12.78
CA TYR A 106 -18.54 -15.03 12.16
C TYR A 106 -18.42 -16.21 13.13
N GLN A 107 -17.40 -16.25 13.99
CA GLN A 107 -17.25 -17.29 15.01
C GLN A 107 -18.34 -17.24 16.09
N GLU A 108 -18.75 -16.03 16.50
CA GLU A 108 -19.77 -15.84 17.55
C GLU A 108 -21.19 -16.06 17.04
N THR A 109 -21.48 -15.64 15.81
CA THR A 109 -22.84 -15.67 15.25
C THR A 109 -23.09 -16.83 14.28
N GLY A 110 -22.04 -17.48 13.79
CA GLY A 110 -22.10 -18.47 12.72
C GLY A 110 -22.53 -17.91 11.36
N LYS A 111 -22.69 -16.59 11.23
CA LYS A 111 -23.21 -15.92 10.03
C LYS A 111 -22.14 -15.10 9.34
N LEU A 112 -22.11 -15.15 8.02
CA LEU A 112 -21.25 -14.28 7.21
C LEU A 112 -21.77 -12.83 7.26
N PRO A 113 -20.88 -11.85 7.44
CA PRO A 113 -21.24 -10.42 7.54
C PRO A 113 -21.58 -9.76 6.20
#